data_AF-A0A6B2LC68-F1
#
_entry.id   AF-A0A6B2LC68-F1
#
_cell.length_a   1.000
_cell.length_b   1.000
_cell.length_c   1.000
_cell.angle_alpha   90.00
_cell.angle_beta   90.00
_cell.angle_gamma   90.00
#
_symmetry.space_group_name_H-M   'P 1'
#
loop_
_entity.id
_entity.type
_entity.pdbx_description
1 polymer ?
#
loop_
_entity_poly.entity_id
_entity_poly.type
_entity_poly.pdbx_seq_one_letter_code
_entity_poly.pdbx_strand_id
1 'polypeptide(L)'
;MPVITKIAASIDAHADAPAVRSLFVGGRKGKETIVVDVPTFSIYDTDYSTVFSTFSSEIQRRIEVEGFAGAVTCSFSTTVPEQRIASQITLMKSMQKYFDYEMGLCGCGLHGLEMGGTEADWAELVSKTEKLQSVLSEAEAVLRIRGYLEEAKEIFRNLLMTFQGKDMKKWWTSVLLECKEEEWGPSGMSKYVVDAYDGWLVQFCTGRKVLKASALRKGKVDGL
;
A
#
# COMPACT_ATOMS: atom_id res chain seq x y z
N MET A 1 11.89 -22.32 27.14
CA MET A 1 11.41 -20.99 27.58
C MET A 1 10.14 -21.01 28.45
N PRO A 2 9.99 -21.82 29.52
CA PRO A 2 8.71 -21.87 30.27
C PRO A 2 8.41 -20.59 31.07
N VAL A 3 9.45 -19.95 31.62
CA VAL A 3 9.33 -18.76 32.47
C VAL A 3 8.76 -17.58 31.67
N ILE A 4 9.39 -17.25 30.53
CA ILE A 4 8.98 -16.13 29.68
C ILE A 4 7.58 -16.34 29.12
N THR A 5 7.25 -17.54 28.65
CA THR A 5 5.90 -17.84 28.14
C THR A 5 4.83 -17.71 29.23
N LYS A 6 5.13 -18.11 30.47
CA LYS A 6 4.20 -17.96 31.61
C LYS A 6 4.01 -16.49 32.00
N ILE A 7 5.08 -15.70 32.01
CA ILE A 7 5.01 -14.25 32.27
C ILE A 7 4.19 -13.57 31.16
N ALA A 8 4.49 -13.86 29.90
CA ALA A 8 3.77 -13.33 28.75
C ALA A 8 2.26 -13.62 28.81
N ALA A 9 1.89 -14.86 29.12
CA ALA A 9 0.49 -15.25 29.29
C ALA A 9 -0.17 -14.53 30.48
N SER A 10 0.56 -14.34 31.58
CA SER A 10 0.04 -13.61 32.74
C SER A 10 -0.20 -12.13 32.43
N ILE A 11 0.68 -11.49 31.66
CA ILE A 11 0.51 -10.10 31.24
C ILE A 11 -0.71 -9.97 30.33
N ASP A 12 -0.81 -10.81 29.29
CA ASP A 12 -1.94 -10.81 28.36
C ASP A 12 -3.29 -11.01 29.08
N ALA A 13 -3.36 -11.96 30.04
CA ALA A 13 -4.56 -12.24 30.81
C ALA A 13 -5.01 -11.08 31.73
N HIS A 14 -4.08 -10.22 32.16
CA HIS A 14 -4.35 -9.12 33.09
C HIS A 14 -4.11 -7.74 32.45
N ALA A 15 -4.01 -7.67 31.13
CA ALA A 15 -3.59 -6.47 30.41
C ALA A 15 -4.53 -5.27 30.60
N ASP A 16 -5.82 -5.54 30.84
CA ASP A 16 -6.86 -4.52 31.05
C ASP A 16 -6.92 -4.02 32.50
N ALA A 17 -6.21 -4.66 33.44
CA ALA A 17 -6.11 -4.17 34.80
C ALA A 17 -5.43 -2.78 34.79
N PRO A 18 -6.00 -1.75 35.44
CA PRO A 18 -5.49 -0.38 35.37
C PRO A 18 -4.01 -0.24 35.70
N ALA A 19 -3.52 -0.98 36.71
CA ALA A 19 -2.11 -0.97 37.10
C ALA A 19 -1.19 -1.53 36.01
N VAL A 20 -1.59 -2.62 35.34
CA VAL A 20 -0.80 -3.27 34.28
C VAL A 20 -0.79 -2.38 33.03
N ARG A 21 -1.95 -1.85 32.65
CA ARG A 21 -2.07 -0.97 31.49
C ARG A 21 -1.32 0.36 31.69
N SER A 22 -1.36 0.91 32.89
CA SER A 22 -0.58 2.10 33.23
C SER A 22 0.92 1.84 33.15
N LEU A 23 1.38 0.66 33.60
CA LEU A 23 2.79 0.29 33.57
C LEU A 23 3.34 0.18 32.13
N PHE A 24 2.58 -0.44 31.21
CA PHE A 24 3.07 -0.69 29.86
C PHE A 24 2.81 0.46 28.89
N VAL A 25 1.65 1.10 28.93
CA VAL A 25 1.24 2.09 27.92
C VAL A 25 0.74 3.40 28.50
N GLY A 26 1.06 3.72 29.76
CA GLY A 26 0.69 4.99 30.39
C GLY A 26 -0.82 5.19 30.53
N GLY A 27 -1.59 4.10 30.50
CA GLY A 27 -3.05 4.16 30.57
C GLY A 27 -3.73 4.58 29.25
N ARG A 28 -2.99 4.72 28.14
CA ARG A 28 -3.57 4.92 26.80
C ARG A 28 -4.65 3.88 26.53
N LYS A 29 -5.78 4.29 25.95
CA LYS A 29 -6.92 3.41 25.62
C LYS A 29 -6.84 2.90 24.18
N GLY A 30 -7.43 1.73 23.92
CA GLY A 30 -7.47 1.12 22.59
C GLY A 30 -6.20 0.36 22.24
N LYS A 31 -6.04 0.04 20.95
CA LYS A 31 -4.85 -0.57 20.39
C LYS A 31 -4.23 0.34 19.34
N GLU A 32 -2.91 0.28 19.22
CA GLU A 32 -2.17 0.90 18.12
C GLU A 32 -1.69 -0.20 17.16
N THR A 33 -1.76 0.04 15.85
CA THR A 33 -1.23 -0.90 14.86
C THR A 33 0.26 -0.66 14.65
N ILE A 34 1.04 -1.74 14.72
CA ILE A 34 2.45 -1.77 14.30
C ILE A 34 2.49 -2.44 12.93
N VAL A 35 2.88 -1.68 11.91
CA VAL A 35 3.08 -2.19 10.55
C VAL A 35 4.58 -2.34 10.31
N VAL A 36 5.00 -3.53 9.88
CA VAL A 36 6.36 -3.78 9.40
C VAL A 36 6.31 -4.06 7.90
N ASP A 37 7.00 -3.23 7.14
CA ASP A 37 7.07 -3.38 5.70
C ASP A 37 8.01 -4.51 5.28
N VAL A 38 7.54 -5.36 4.38
CA VAL A 38 8.29 -6.47 3.77
C VAL A 38 8.30 -6.32 2.25
N PRO A 39 9.38 -6.73 1.57
CA PRO A 39 9.45 -6.67 0.10
C PRO A 39 8.47 -7.66 -0.57
N THR A 40 8.16 -8.76 0.12
CA THR A 40 7.25 -9.80 -0.34
C THR A 40 6.66 -10.56 0.86
N PHE A 41 5.56 -11.28 0.65
CA PHE A 41 5.01 -12.21 1.65
C PHE A 41 5.55 -13.64 1.50
N SER A 42 6.51 -13.86 0.59
CA SER A 42 7.15 -15.17 0.40
C SER A 42 7.90 -15.60 1.65
N ILE A 43 7.65 -16.85 2.08
CA ILE A 43 8.36 -17.45 3.22
C ILE A 43 9.84 -17.72 2.93
N TYR A 44 10.23 -17.72 1.66
CA TYR A 44 11.59 -18.02 1.21
C TYR A 44 12.43 -16.78 0.97
N ASP A 45 11.80 -15.68 0.57
CA ASP A 45 12.49 -14.46 0.11
C ASP A 45 12.47 -13.35 1.16
N THR A 46 11.68 -13.51 2.22
CA THR A 46 11.57 -12.53 3.31
C THR A 46 12.46 -12.92 4.48
N ASP A 47 13.30 -11.99 4.92
CA ASP A 47 14.08 -12.14 6.15
C ASP A 47 13.21 -11.93 7.40
N TYR A 48 12.58 -13.01 7.86
CA TYR A 48 11.76 -12.98 9.07
C TYR A 48 12.54 -12.65 10.34
N SER A 49 13.86 -12.89 10.37
CA SER A 49 14.67 -12.48 11.52
C SER A 49 14.64 -10.96 11.66
N THR A 50 14.80 -10.26 10.54
CA THR A 50 14.66 -8.80 10.50
C THR A 50 13.23 -8.37 10.84
N VAL A 51 12.20 -8.99 10.24
CA VAL A 51 10.79 -8.66 10.52
C VAL A 51 10.44 -8.72 12.02
N PHE A 52 10.74 -9.84 12.68
CA PHE A 52 10.43 -10.01 14.10
C PHE A 52 11.32 -9.15 15.01
N SER A 53 12.55 -8.84 14.58
CA SER A 53 13.39 -7.86 15.27
C SER A 53 12.81 -6.44 15.19
N THR A 54 12.26 -6.05 14.05
CA THR A 54 11.60 -4.75 13.86
C THR A 54 10.35 -4.66 14.74
N PHE A 55 9.50 -5.69 14.76
CA PHE A 55 8.35 -5.73 15.68
C PHE A 55 8.77 -5.55 17.14
N SER A 56 9.84 -6.23 17.56
CA SER A 56 10.33 -6.15 18.95
C SER A 56 10.83 -4.74 19.30
N SER A 57 11.56 -4.10 18.39
CA SER A 57 12.02 -2.72 18.54
C SER A 57 10.86 -1.73 18.60
N GLU A 58 9.87 -1.90 17.72
CA GLU A 58 8.69 -1.05 17.65
C GLU A 58 7.79 -1.20 18.88
N ILE A 59 7.69 -2.39 19.47
CA ILE A 59 7.05 -2.61 20.77
C ILE A 59 7.81 -1.84 21.85
N GLN A 60 9.14 -2.03 21.95
CA GLN A 60 9.94 -1.38 22.99
C GLN A 60 9.82 0.15 22.94
N ARG A 61 9.76 0.73 21.73
CA ARG A 61 9.59 2.17 21.52
C ARG A 61 8.24 2.70 22.00
N ARG A 62 7.21 1.85 22.00
CA ARG A 62 5.84 2.22 22.35
C ARG A 62 5.45 1.85 23.77
N ILE A 63 6.23 1.07 24.50
CA ILE A 63 5.95 0.76 25.91
C ILE A 63 6.80 1.65 26.83
N GLU A 64 6.29 1.93 28.03
CA GLU A 64 6.99 2.73 29.03
C GLU A 64 8.03 1.92 29.81
N VAL A 65 7.89 0.60 29.86
CA VAL A 65 8.84 -0.29 30.55
C VAL A 65 10.10 -0.45 29.72
N GLU A 66 11.14 0.28 30.09
CA GLU A 66 12.45 0.19 29.45
C GLU A 66 13.03 -1.24 29.54
N GLY A 67 13.60 -1.71 28.43
CA GLY A 67 14.31 -3.00 28.37
C GLY A 67 13.41 -4.25 28.42
N PHE A 68 12.10 -4.13 28.55
CA PHE A 68 11.18 -5.27 28.61
C PHE A 68 11.28 -6.17 27.38
N ALA A 69 11.31 -5.61 26.17
CA ALA A 69 11.45 -6.37 24.94
C ALA A 69 12.78 -7.16 24.89
N GLY A 70 13.87 -6.54 25.36
CA GLY A 70 15.18 -7.17 25.46
C GLY A 70 15.21 -8.30 26.49
N ALA A 71 14.53 -8.14 27.62
CA ALA A 71 14.43 -9.15 28.66
C ALA A 71 13.63 -10.40 28.24
N VAL A 72 12.64 -10.21 27.36
CA VAL A 72 11.83 -11.30 26.78
C VAL A 72 12.54 -11.97 25.59
N THR A 73 13.35 -11.22 24.84
CA THR A 73 14.04 -11.71 23.65
C THR A 73 15.23 -12.59 24.01
N CYS A 74 15.36 -13.74 23.35
CA CYS A 74 16.50 -14.64 23.53
C CYS A 74 17.77 -14.10 22.86
N SER A 75 18.82 -13.93 23.66
CA SER A 75 20.11 -13.35 23.23
C SER A 75 21.35 -14.10 23.76
N PHE A 76 21.18 -15.32 24.28
CA PHE A 76 22.30 -16.16 24.70
C PHE A 76 23.22 -16.53 23.53
N SER A 77 24.50 -16.80 23.80
CA SER A 77 25.50 -17.18 22.80
C SER A 77 25.15 -18.44 22.01
N THR A 78 24.30 -19.31 22.57
CA THR A 78 23.81 -20.53 21.92
C THR A 78 22.44 -20.34 21.26
N THR A 79 21.90 -19.13 21.22
CA THR A 79 20.58 -18.86 20.63
C THR A 79 20.66 -18.95 19.12
N VAL A 80 19.88 -19.86 18.53
CA VAL A 80 19.70 -19.93 17.08
C VAL A 80 18.57 -19.00 16.61
N PRO A 81 18.53 -18.58 15.34
CA PRO A 81 17.54 -17.62 14.83
C PRO A 81 16.09 -17.99 15.15
N GLU A 82 15.73 -19.28 15.07
CA GLU A 82 14.38 -19.77 15.33
C GLU A 82 13.96 -19.59 16.79
N GLN A 83 14.91 -19.77 17.72
CA GLN A 83 14.68 -19.54 19.15
C GLN A 83 14.50 -18.06 19.46
N ARG A 84 15.26 -17.19 18.76
CA ARG A 84 15.08 -15.74 18.87
C ARG A 84 13.71 -15.33 18.35
N ILE A 85 13.31 -15.79 17.17
CA ILE A 85 12.00 -15.52 16.59
C ILE A 85 10.88 -16.01 17.54
N ALA A 86 10.97 -17.24 18.07
CA ALA A 86 9.98 -17.76 19.01
C ALA A 86 9.82 -16.88 20.26
N SER A 87 10.92 -16.30 20.76
CA SER A 87 10.89 -15.37 21.89
C SER A 87 10.26 -14.02 21.55
N GLN A 88 10.49 -13.51 20.34
CA GLN A 88 9.90 -12.28 19.83
C GLN A 88 8.39 -12.44 19.58
N ILE A 89 7.96 -13.60 19.06
CA ILE A 89 6.54 -13.95 18.97
C ILE A 89 5.91 -14.01 20.37
N THR A 90 6.63 -14.51 21.36
CA THR A 90 6.16 -14.53 22.76
C THR A 90 6.00 -13.12 23.32
N LEU A 91 6.93 -12.21 23.00
CA LEU A 91 6.81 -10.79 23.31
C LEU A 91 5.55 -10.18 22.67
N MET A 92 5.37 -10.37 21.36
CA MET A 92 4.18 -9.89 20.64
C MET A 92 2.89 -10.40 21.26
N LYS A 93 2.85 -11.70 21.60
CA LYS A 93 1.69 -12.31 22.27
C LYS A 93 1.40 -11.65 23.63
N SER A 94 2.41 -11.31 24.42
CA SER A 94 2.19 -10.64 25.71
C SER A 94 1.57 -9.25 25.58
N MET A 95 1.80 -8.58 24.44
CA MET A 95 1.40 -7.20 24.19
C MET A 95 0.20 -7.07 23.24
N GLN A 96 -0.40 -8.19 22.82
CA GLN A 96 -1.49 -8.23 21.83
C GLN A 96 -2.76 -7.47 22.26
N LYS A 97 -2.90 -7.11 23.54
CA LYS A 97 -4.01 -6.29 24.06
C LYS A 97 -3.77 -4.79 23.89
N TYR A 98 -2.54 -4.40 23.57
CA TYR A 98 -2.12 -3.01 23.35
C TYR A 98 -1.80 -2.72 21.89
N PHE A 99 -1.36 -3.73 21.14
CA PHE A 99 -0.98 -3.57 19.74
C PHE A 99 -1.66 -4.59 18.84
N ASP A 100 -1.96 -4.16 17.62
CA ASP A 100 -2.23 -5.04 16.49
C ASP A 100 -0.98 -5.08 15.60
N TYR A 101 -0.74 -6.22 14.94
CA TYR A 101 0.49 -6.47 14.18
C TYR A 101 0.14 -6.78 12.73
N GLU A 102 0.69 -5.99 11.82
CA GLU A 102 0.48 -6.15 10.39
C GLU A 102 1.82 -6.18 9.66
N MET A 103 1.91 -7.01 8.62
CA MET A 103 2.98 -6.93 7.65
C MET A 103 2.43 -6.18 6.44
N GLY A 104 3.05 -5.04 6.12
CA GLY A 104 2.75 -4.29 4.90
C GLY A 104 3.65 -4.77 3.77
N LEU A 105 3.20 -4.72 2.52
CA LEU A 105 4.16 -4.69 1.42
C LEU A 105 4.77 -3.31 1.40
N CYS A 106 6.10 -3.24 1.40
CA CYS A 106 6.85 -2.00 1.41
C CYS A 106 6.38 -1.13 0.24
N GLY A 107 5.55 -0.11 0.49
CA GLY A 107 4.91 0.77 -0.49
C GLY A 107 3.48 0.37 -0.87
N CYS A 108 2.50 1.23 -0.59
CA CYS A 108 1.28 1.27 -1.37
C CYS A 108 1.55 2.13 -2.62
N GLY A 109 1.83 1.49 -3.75
CA GLY A 109 2.21 2.15 -5.00
C GLY A 109 2.62 1.11 -6.05
N LEU A 110 2.62 1.50 -7.32
CA LEU A 110 2.95 0.63 -8.45
C LEU A 110 4.37 0.05 -8.30
N HIS A 111 4.49 -1.17 -7.76
CA HIS A 111 5.77 -1.82 -7.49
C HIS A 111 6.34 -2.46 -8.74
N GLY A 112 7.36 -1.81 -9.30
CA GLY A 112 8.08 -2.31 -10.45
C GLY A 112 7.32 -2.08 -11.74
N LEU A 113 7.57 -0.93 -12.36
CA LEU A 113 7.22 -0.72 -13.77
C LEU A 113 8.40 -1.19 -14.62
N GLU A 114 8.29 -2.38 -15.20
CA GLU A 114 9.21 -2.79 -16.25
C GLU A 114 8.77 -2.18 -17.58
N MET A 115 9.49 -1.13 -18.01
CA MET A 115 9.28 -0.55 -19.32
C MET A 115 10.07 -1.37 -20.36
N GLY A 116 9.39 -2.26 -21.06
CA GLY A 116 9.99 -3.03 -22.14
C GLY A 116 10.33 -2.19 -23.39
N GLY A 117 10.95 -2.82 -24.38
CA GLY A 117 11.32 -2.19 -25.66
C GLY A 117 12.57 -1.31 -25.58
N THR A 118 12.79 -0.55 -26.65
CA THR A 118 13.92 0.38 -26.81
C THR A 118 13.46 1.83 -26.74
N GLU A 119 14.37 2.77 -26.47
CA GLU A 119 14.04 4.21 -26.49
C GLU A 119 13.44 4.64 -27.84
N ALA A 120 13.89 4.03 -28.95
CA ALA A 120 13.35 4.28 -30.28
C ALA A 120 11.88 3.86 -30.40
N ASP A 121 11.48 2.74 -29.79
CA ASP A 121 10.09 2.28 -29.79
C ASP A 121 9.17 3.29 -29.06
N TRP A 122 9.65 3.83 -27.93
CA TRP A 122 8.92 4.84 -27.16
C TRP A 122 8.86 6.20 -27.87
N ALA A 123 9.93 6.60 -28.54
CA ALA A 123 9.92 7.79 -29.38
C ALA A 123 9.00 7.63 -30.61
N GLU A 124 8.99 6.44 -31.21
CA GLU A 124 8.10 6.11 -32.32
C GLU A 124 6.63 6.11 -31.88
N LEU A 125 6.33 5.64 -30.66
CA LEU A 125 4.97 5.69 -30.09
C LEU A 125 4.43 7.13 -30.06
N VAL A 126 5.24 8.08 -29.56
CA VAL A 126 4.86 9.50 -29.54
C VAL A 126 4.65 10.03 -30.96
N SER A 127 5.58 9.75 -31.88
CA SER A 127 5.50 10.21 -33.27
C SER A 127 4.29 9.63 -34.03
N LYS A 128 3.95 8.36 -33.78
CA LYS A 128 2.78 7.69 -34.37
C LYS A 128 1.49 8.34 -33.92
N THR A 129 1.37 8.74 -32.65
CA THR A 129 0.19 9.46 -32.16
C THR A 129 0.05 10.83 -32.82
N GLU A 130 1.15 11.56 -33.01
CA GLU A 130 1.15 12.84 -33.74
C GLU A 130 0.73 12.67 -35.21
N LYS A 131 1.22 11.61 -35.85
CA LYS A 131 0.82 11.28 -37.21
C LYS A 131 -0.65 10.90 -37.29
N LEU A 132 -1.16 10.10 -36.36
CA LEU A 132 -2.56 9.69 -36.31
C LEU A 132 -3.48 10.91 -36.17
N GLN A 133 -3.11 11.86 -35.32
CA GLN A 133 -3.80 13.14 -35.19
C GLN A 133 -3.84 13.90 -36.53
N SER A 134 -2.70 14.03 -37.21
CA SER A 134 -2.65 14.73 -38.51
C SER A 134 -3.56 14.07 -39.57
N VAL A 135 -3.58 12.74 -39.62
CA VAL A 135 -4.37 11.96 -40.60
C VAL A 135 -5.86 12.04 -40.30
N LEU A 136 -6.25 12.08 -39.02
CA LEU A 136 -7.65 12.13 -38.61
C LEU A 136 -8.20 13.57 -38.51
N SER A 137 -7.38 14.60 -38.72
CA SER A 137 -7.71 16.01 -38.50
C SER A 137 -9.04 16.47 -39.14
N GLU A 138 -9.37 15.97 -40.33
CA GLU A 138 -10.63 16.28 -41.02
C GLU A 138 -11.86 15.64 -40.35
N ALA A 139 -11.68 14.47 -39.72
CA ALA A 139 -12.73 13.71 -39.06
C ALA A 139 -12.77 13.94 -37.53
N GLU A 140 -11.77 14.59 -36.95
CA GLU A 140 -11.62 14.77 -35.50
C GLU A 140 -12.83 15.45 -34.85
N ALA A 141 -13.47 16.40 -35.52
CA ALA A 141 -14.65 17.10 -35.01
C ALA A 141 -15.88 16.17 -34.91
N VAL A 142 -16.02 15.25 -35.86
CA VAL A 142 -17.11 14.27 -35.90
C VAL A 142 -16.84 13.14 -34.91
N LEU A 143 -15.61 12.64 -34.86
CA LEU A 143 -15.17 11.56 -33.99
C LEU A 143 -15.02 11.98 -32.53
N ARG A 144 -14.92 13.29 -32.25
CA ARG A 144 -14.73 13.87 -30.91
C ARG A 144 -13.48 13.36 -30.17
N ILE A 145 -12.47 12.90 -30.92
CA ILE A 145 -11.25 12.28 -30.40
C ILE A 145 -10.10 13.28 -30.12
N ARG A 146 -10.25 14.54 -30.53
CA ARG A 146 -9.15 15.53 -30.43
C ARG A 146 -8.58 15.65 -29.02
N GLY A 147 -9.46 15.76 -28.01
CA GLY A 147 -9.03 15.85 -26.60
C GLY A 147 -8.32 14.58 -26.13
N TYR A 148 -8.83 13.42 -26.53
CA TYR A 148 -8.25 12.12 -26.19
C TYR A 148 -6.85 11.94 -26.81
N LEU A 149 -6.66 12.32 -28.08
CA LEU A 149 -5.37 12.21 -28.75
C LEU A 149 -4.30 13.12 -28.13
N GLU A 150 -4.66 14.34 -27.72
CA GLU A 150 -3.74 15.24 -27.01
C GLU A 150 -3.34 14.68 -25.64
N GLU A 151 -4.30 14.12 -24.89
CA GLU A 151 -4.02 13.48 -23.61
C GLU A 151 -3.14 12.24 -23.76
N ALA A 152 -3.47 11.35 -24.72
CA ALA A 152 -2.70 10.15 -25.02
C ALA A 152 -1.25 10.50 -25.39
N LYS A 153 -1.07 11.53 -26.21
CA LYS A 153 0.24 12.04 -26.61
C LYS A 153 1.06 12.54 -25.43
N GLU A 154 0.44 13.25 -24.49
CA GLU A 154 1.12 13.72 -23.28
C GLU A 154 1.51 12.55 -22.35
N ILE A 155 0.64 11.55 -22.21
CA ILE A 155 0.95 10.32 -21.45
C ILE A 155 2.14 9.59 -22.08
N PHE A 156 2.14 9.38 -23.41
CA PHE A 156 3.24 8.71 -24.10
C PHE A 156 4.56 9.47 -23.99
N ARG A 157 4.53 10.80 -24.00
CA ARG A 157 5.73 11.61 -23.71
C ARG A 157 6.23 11.40 -22.28
N ASN A 158 5.35 11.39 -21.30
CA ASN A 158 5.72 11.16 -19.90
C ASN A 158 6.26 9.75 -19.67
N LEU A 159 5.73 8.75 -20.38
CA LEU A 159 6.30 7.40 -20.43
C LEU A 159 7.71 7.40 -21.04
N LEU A 160 7.92 8.05 -22.18
CA LEU A 160 9.27 8.20 -22.77
C LEU A 160 10.24 8.90 -21.81
N MET A 161 9.81 9.97 -21.13
CA MET A 161 10.62 10.65 -20.11
C MET A 161 10.97 9.72 -18.94
N THR A 162 10.03 8.89 -18.51
CA THR A 162 10.26 7.84 -17.49
C THR A 162 11.29 6.83 -17.99
N PHE A 163 11.19 6.38 -19.25
CA PHE A 163 12.15 5.44 -19.87
C PHE A 163 13.57 6.02 -19.91
N GLN A 164 13.69 7.31 -20.22
CA GLN A 164 14.97 8.05 -20.23
C GLN A 164 15.56 8.30 -18.82
N GLY A 165 14.90 7.82 -17.76
CA GLY A 165 15.38 7.99 -16.39
C GLY A 165 15.16 9.38 -15.79
N LYS A 166 14.26 10.21 -16.37
CA LYS A 166 13.89 11.51 -15.78
C LYS A 166 13.07 11.28 -14.51
N ASP A 167 13.18 12.22 -13.56
CA ASP A 167 12.39 12.15 -12.32
C ASP A 167 10.92 12.46 -12.59
N MET A 168 10.11 11.41 -12.70
CA MET A 168 8.67 11.47 -12.97
C MET A 168 7.82 11.09 -11.75
N LYS A 169 8.40 11.07 -10.52
CA LYS A 169 7.71 10.59 -9.30
C LYS A 169 6.36 11.26 -9.05
N LYS A 170 6.31 12.59 -9.20
CA LYS A 170 5.08 13.37 -8.98
C LYS A 170 3.98 13.00 -9.97
N TRP A 171 4.34 12.73 -11.23
CA TRP A 171 3.39 12.30 -12.25
C TRP A 171 2.91 10.86 -12.02
N TRP A 172 3.81 9.96 -11.63
CA TRP A 172 3.44 8.59 -11.26
C TRP A 172 2.56 8.53 -10.01
N THR A 173 2.63 9.51 -9.12
CA THR A 173 1.74 9.59 -7.93
C THR A 173 0.27 9.77 -8.33
N SER A 174 -0.02 10.31 -9.53
CA SER A 174 -1.39 10.49 -10.02
C SER A 174 -1.84 9.40 -11.01
N VAL A 175 -1.14 8.25 -11.08
CA VAL A 175 -1.50 7.13 -11.97
C VAL A 175 -2.88 6.57 -11.70
N LEU A 176 -3.14 6.21 -10.45
CA LEU A 176 -4.38 5.63 -9.98
C LEU A 176 -4.60 6.09 -8.55
N LEU A 177 -5.71 6.79 -8.32
CA LEU A 177 -6.04 7.41 -7.05
C LEU A 177 -7.34 6.81 -6.55
N GLU A 178 -7.37 6.36 -5.30
CA GLU A 178 -8.63 6.01 -4.65
C GLU A 178 -9.39 7.29 -4.28
N CYS A 179 -10.68 7.32 -4.60
CA CYS A 179 -11.55 8.44 -4.26
C CYS A 179 -12.95 7.94 -3.87
N LYS A 180 -13.82 8.91 -3.57
CA LYS A 180 -15.23 8.65 -3.25
C LYS A 180 -16.09 9.42 -4.22
N GLU A 181 -17.15 8.78 -4.70
CA GLU A 181 -18.12 9.41 -5.59
C GLU A 181 -19.53 9.29 -5.00
N GLU A 182 -20.39 10.24 -5.32
CA GLU A 182 -21.79 10.19 -4.91
C GLU A 182 -22.60 9.36 -5.91
N GLU A 183 -23.44 8.48 -5.38
CA GLU A 183 -24.34 7.63 -6.17
C GLU A 183 -25.76 7.77 -5.65
N TRP A 184 -26.69 8.01 -6.58
CA TRP A 184 -28.11 8.02 -6.27
C TRP A 184 -28.66 6.60 -6.32
N GLY A 185 -29.46 6.25 -5.32
CA GLY A 185 -30.17 4.99 -5.27
C GLY A 185 -31.17 4.86 -6.43
N PRO A 186 -31.71 3.66 -6.68
CA PRO A 186 -32.61 3.39 -7.80
C PRO A 186 -33.86 4.28 -7.82
N SER A 187 -34.29 4.78 -6.66
CA SER A 187 -35.44 5.68 -6.51
C SER A 187 -35.11 7.17 -6.71
N GLY A 188 -33.83 7.54 -6.86
CA GLY A 188 -33.37 8.93 -6.92
C GLY A 188 -33.53 9.71 -5.61
N MET A 189 -34.02 9.09 -4.53
CA MET A 189 -34.30 9.75 -3.25
C MET A 189 -33.28 9.47 -2.16
N SER A 190 -32.36 8.53 -2.37
CA SER A 190 -31.26 8.23 -1.46
C SER A 190 -29.91 8.50 -2.12
N LYS A 191 -28.99 9.07 -1.36
CA LYS A 191 -27.65 9.43 -1.80
C LYS A 191 -26.63 8.65 -0.99
N TYR A 192 -25.73 7.94 -1.66
CA TYR A 192 -24.69 7.13 -1.06
C TYR A 192 -23.33 7.66 -1.48
N VAL A 193 -22.33 7.49 -0.61
CA VAL A 193 -20.93 7.70 -0.95
C VAL A 193 -20.34 6.33 -1.25
N VAL A 194 -19.85 6.14 -2.47
CA VAL A 194 -19.31 4.86 -2.96
C VAL A 194 -17.82 4.97 -3.27
N ASP A 195 -17.13 3.83 -3.21
CA ASP A 195 -15.74 3.73 -3.63
C ASP A 195 -15.60 3.97 -5.14
N ALA A 196 -14.61 4.76 -5.51
CA ALA A 196 -14.30 5.08 -6.89
C ALA A 196 -12.78 5.26 -7.08
N TYR A 197 -12.38 5.34 -8.34
CA TYR A 197 -11.00 5.54 -8.76
C TYR A 197 -10.90 6.75 -9.69
N ASP A 198 -9.88 7.58 -9.49
CA ASP A 198 -9.44 8.70 -10.34
C ASP A 198 -7.99 8.43 -10.78
N GLY A 199 -7.37 9.35 -11.51
CA GLY A 199 -5.99 9.27 -11.99
C GLY A 199 -5.92 9.25 -13.51
N TRP A 200 -4.74 9.56 -14.04
CA TRP A 200 -4.55 9.65 -15.48
C TRP A 200 -4.74 8.30 -16.17
N LEU A 201 -4.52 7.18 -15.50
CA LEU A 201 -4.75 5.86 -16.08
C LEU A 201 -6.25 5.58 -16.26
N VAL A 202 -7.09 6.03 -15.31
CA VAL A 202 -8.55 5.90 -15.41
C VAL A 202 -9.05 6.71 -16.59
N GLN A 203 -8.63 7.96 -16.70
CA GLN A 203 -9.02 8.84 -17.81
C GLN A 203 -8.52 8.31 -19.15
N PHE A 204 -7.27 7.83 -19.23
CA PHE A 204 -6.69 7.29 -20.45
C PHE A 204 -7.37 6.01 -20.94
N CYS A 205 -7.70 5.09 -20.03
CA CYS A 205 -8.29 3.79 -20.41
C CYS A 205 -9.80 3.87 -20.63
N THR A 206 -10.50 4.79 -19.95
CA THR A 206 -11.97 4.81 -19.94
C THR A 206 -12.59 6.05 -20.54
N GLY A 207 -11.81 7.13 -20.72
CA GLY A 207 -12.32 8.46 -21.04
C GLY A 207 -13.04 9.16 -19.89
N ARG A 208 -13.14 8.52 -18.71
CA ARG A 208 -13.83 9.06 -17.53
C ARG A 208 -12.80 9.59 -16.54
N LYS A 209 -13.10 10.74 -15.93
CA LYS A 209 -12.30 11.26 -14.83
C LYS A 209 -12.38 10.39 -13.58
N VAL A 210 -13.58 9.88 -13.29
CA VAL A 210 -13.82 9.03 -12.11
C VAL A 210 -14.56 7.76 -12.57
N LEU A 211 -14.10 6.62 -12.06
CA LEU A 211 -14.69 5.31 -12.29
C LEU A 211 -15.11 4.67 -10.98
N LYS A 212 -16.41 4.47 -10.80
CA LYS A 212 -16.97 3.77 -9.63
C LYS A 212 -16.45 2.33 -9.56
N ALA A 213 -16.08 1.89 -8.36
CA ALA A 213 -15.64 0.51 -8.14
C ALA A 213 -16.74 -0.50 -8.52
N SER A 214 -18.01 -0.13 -8.37
CA SER A 214 -19.15 -0.94 -8.79
C SER A 214 -19.24 -1.11 -10.31
N ALA A 215 -18.82 -0.11 -11.09
CA ALA A 215 -18.80 -0.15 -12.55
C ALA A 215 -17.64 -1.02 -13.05
N LEU A 216 -16.46 -0.88 -12.46
CA LEU A 216 -15.30 -1.73 -12.73
C LEU A 216 -15.62 -3.22 -12.47
N ARG A 217 -16.22 -3.54 -11.31
CA ARG A 217 -16.66 -4.91 -10.97
C ARG A 217 -17.67 -5.51 -11.95
N LYS A 218 -18.46 -4.66 -12.62
CA LYS A 218 -19.47 -5.06 -13.62
C LYS A 218 -18.93 -5.04 -15.06
N GLY A 219 -17.64 -4.75 -15.26
CA GLY A 219 -17.02 -4.61 -16.58
C GLY A 219 -17.55 -3.41 -17.39
N LYS A 220 -18.22 -2.45 -16.76
CA LYS A 220 -18.77 -1.26 -17.41
C LYS A 220 -17.75 -0.12 -17.36
N VAL A 221 -16.69 -0.26 -18.13
CA VAL A 221 -15.54 0.66 -18.13
C VAL A 221 -15.56 1.66 -19.28
N ASP A 222 -16.37 1.44 -20.33
CA ASP A 222 -16.35 2.29 -21.52
C ASP A 222 -17.04 3.65 -21.28
N GLY A 223 -16.41 4.73 -21.75
CA GLY A 223 -16.89 6.11 -21.67
C GLY A 223 -16.90 6.86 -23.00
N LEU A 224 -16.67 6.15 -24.12
CA LEU A 224 -16.79 6.68 -25.49
C LEU A 224 -18.14 6.31 -26.11
#